data_AF-A0A525WCH3-F1
#
_entry.id   AF-A0A525WCH3-F1
#
_cell.length_a   1.000
_cell.length_b   1.000
_cell.length_c   1.000
_cell.angle_alpha   90.00
_cell.angle_beta   90.00
_cell.angle_gamma   90.00
#
_symmetry.space_group_name_H-M   'P 1'
#
loop_
_entity.id
_entity.type
_entity.pdbx_description
1 polymer ?
#
loop_
_entity_poly.entity_id
_entity_poly.type
_entity_poly.pdbx_seq_one_letter_code
_entity_poly.pdbx_strand_id
1 'polypeptide(L)'
;MRWMICLLVILLRGCHSLSLLERPTAENLPPIMPLWERYQQCLVTTDPAELLLIIDQLERVVPAGAEPPSWTRPWGQYVTSQPLRASVDPQALSAACTIRAAALRDQTEQLAEARALYRRVQERYTHRDWAYYVEQAQEALAGLQGSGPAVVAFRGRGVVSR
;
A
#
# COMPACT_ATOMS: atom_id res chain seq x y z
N MET A 1 -35.22 -34.20 -41.70
CA MET A 1 -34.46 -34.91 -40.63
C MET A 1 -32.95 -34.61 -40.62
N ARG A 2 -32.24 -34.58 -41.75
CA ARG A 2 -30.77 -34.32 -41.78
C ARG A 2 -30.36 -32.93 -41.24
N TRP A 3 -31.18 -31.91 -41.44
CA TRP A 3 -30.89 -30.53 -40.98
C TRP A 3 -30.97 -30.36 -39.45
N MET A 4 -31.91 -31.06 -38.80
CA MET A 4 -32.02 -31.11 -37.34
C MET A 4 -30.78 -31.75 -36.71
N ILE A 5 -30.21 -32.77 -37.36
CA ILE A 5 -28.99 -33.45 -36.88
C ILE A 5 -27.78 -32.51 -37.00
N CYS A 6 -27.65 -31.76 -38.09
CA CYS A 6 -26.58 -30.77 -38.24
C CYS A 6 -26.67 -29.64 -37.20
N LEU A 7 -27.87 -29.10 -36.96
CA LEU A 7 -28.10 -28.09 -35.92
C LEU A 7 -27.77 -28.64 -34.52
N LEU A 8 -28.19 -29.86 -34.21
CA LEU A 8 -27.89 -30.51 -32.94
C LEU A 8 -26.38 -30.71 -32.76
N VAL A 9 -25.64 -31.12 -33.80
CA VAL A 9 -24.17 -31.29 -33.74
C VAL A 9 -23.45 -29.96 -33.55
N ILE A 10 -23.89 -28.87 -34.19
CA ILE A 10 -23.31 -27.53 -34.00
C ILE A 10 -23.57 -27.03 -32.57
N LEU A 11 -24.78 -27.23 -32.05
CA LEU A 11 -25.16 -26.86 -30.69
C LEU A 11 -24.41 -27.69 -29.63
N LEU A 12 -24.23 -28.99 -29.86
CA LEU A 12 -23.50 -29.89 -28.96
C LEU A 12 -21.97 -29.65 -28.98
N ARG A 13 -21.41 -29.23 -30.11
CA ARG A 13 -19.98 -28.88 -30.23
C ARG A 13 -19.63 -27.58 -29.46
N GLY A 14 -20.56 -26.64 -29.34
CA GLY A 14 -20.34 -25.37 -28.64
C GLY A 14 -20.18 -25.50 -27.11
N CYS A 15 -20.81 -26.50 -26.49
CA CYS A 15 -20.75 -26.68 -25.04
C CYS A 15 -19.46 -27.36 -24.55
N HIS A 16 -18.81 -28.20 -25.37
CA HIS A 16 -17.55 -28.86 -24.98
C HIS A 16 -16.33 -27.95 -25.12
N SER A 17 -16.37 -26.91 -25.98
CA SER A 17 -15.28 -25.94 -26.12
C SER A 17 -15.18 -24.93 -24.98
N LEU A 18 -16.20 -24.84 -24.11
CA LEU A 18 -16.23 -23.91 -22.98
C LEU A 18 -15.80 -24.55 -21.66
N SER A 19 -15.55 -25.87 -21.64
CA SER A 19 -15.16 -26.61 -20.43
C SER A 19 -13.71 -26.36 -19.97
N LEU A 20 -12.97 -25.50 -20.67
CA LEU A 20 -11.61 -25.11 -20.32
C LEU A 20 -11.48 -23.57 -20.31
N LEU A 21 -12.49 -22.86 -19.81
CA LEU A 21 -12.21 -21.59 -19.14
C LEU A 21 -11.36 -21.96 -17.92
N GLU A 22 -10.06 -22.01 -18.18
CA GLU A 22 -8.98 -22.10 -17.21
C GLU A 22 -9.38 -21.22 -16.04
N ARG A 23 -9.82 -21.86 -14.95
CA ARG A 23 -10.14 -21.14 -13.72
C ARG A 23 -8.85 -20.40 -13.40
N PRO A 24 -8.83 -19.05 -13.37
CA PRO A 24 -7.63 -18.34 -13.02
C PRO A 24 -7.19 -18.94 -11.70
N THR A 25 -6.04 -19.60 -11.71
CA THR A 25 -5.48 -20.22 -10.52
C THR A 25 -5.41 -19.08 -9.51
N ALA A 26 -6.21 -19.18 -8.45
CA ALA A 26 -6.28 -18.20 -7.38
C ALA A 26 -5.00 -18.26 -6.53
N GLU A 27 -3.86 -18.43 -7.17
CA GLU A 27 -2.68 -19.05 -6.60
C GLU A 27 -1.61 -18.01 -6.20
N ASN A 28 -1.82 -16.72 -6.51
CA ASN A 28 -0.86 -15.67 -6.18
C ASN A 28 -1.50 -14.39 -5.62
N LEU A 29 -2.71 -14.46 -5.09
CA LEU A 29 -3.22 -13.37 -4.26
C LEU A 29 -2.63 -13.53 -2.86
N PRO A 30 -1.88 -12.55 -2.32
CA PRO A 30 -1.45 -12.61 -0.93
C PRO A 30 -2.71 -12.76 -0.06
N PRO A 31 -2.76 -13.77 0.83
CA PRO A 31 -3.94 -13.99 1.64
C PRO A 31 -4.25 -12.71 2.45
N ILE A 32 -5.51 -12.26 2.38
CA ILE A 32 -5.96 -10.99 2.97
C ILE A 32 -5.87 -11.04 4.51
N MET A 33 -6.21 -12.18 5.11
CA MET A 33 -6.23 -12.37 6.57
C MET A 33 -4.90 -12.01 7.25
N PRO A 34 -3.73 -12.54 6.84
CA PRO A 34 -2.47 -12.18 7.48
C PRO A 34 -2.05 -10.72 7.30
N LEU A 35 -2.50 -10.03 6.24
CA LEU A 35 -2.25 -8.59 6.08
C LEU A 35 -3.04 -7.77 7.10
N TRP A 36 -4.31 -8.13 7.28
CA TRP A 36 -5.17 -7.49 8.26
C TRP A 36 -4.69 -7.75 9.69
N GLU A 37 -4.32 -8.99 10.01
CA GLU A 37 -3.78 -9.36 11.32
C GLU A 37 -2.50 -8.57 11.66
N ARG A 38 -1.57 -8.45 10.70
CA ARG A 38 -0.37 -7.62 10.89
C ARG A 38 -0.70 -6.15 11.11
N TYR A 39 -1.68 -5.62 10.39
CA TYR A 39 -2.12 -4.25 10.65
C TYR A 39 -2.73 -4.10 12.04
N GLN A 40 -3.53 -5.06 12.50
CA GLN A 40 -4.05 -5.07 13.88
C GLN A 40 -2.91 -5.11 14.91
N GLN A 41 -1.86 -5.90 14.65
CA GLN A 41 -0.65 -5.91 15.50
C GLN A 41 0.01 -4.53 15.53
N CYS A 42 0.15 -3.87 14.38
CA CYS A 42 0.69 -2.51 14.32
C CYS A 42 -0.10 -1.53 15.21
N LEU A 43 -1.44 -1.64 15.24
CA LEU A 43 -2.29 -0.76 16.04
C LEU A 43 -2.14 -0.93 17.55
N VAL A 44 -1.70 -2.10 18.02
CA VAL A 44 -1.61 -2.39 19.47
C VAL A 44 -0.18 -2.39 19.99
N THR A 45 0.81 -2.72 19.16
CA THR A 45 2.21 -2.72 19.58
C THR A 45 2.74 -1.30 19.78
N THR A 46 3.70 -1.20 20.69
CA THR A 46 4.51 -0.01 20.96
C THR A 46 6.01 -0.29 20.83
N ASP A 47 6.40 -1.54 20.56
CA ASP A 47 7.80 -1.87 20.31
C ASP A 47 8.23 -1.31 18.95
N PRO A 48 9.19 -0.37 18.92
CA PRO A 48 9.64 0.22 17.67
C PRO A 48 10.27 -0.77 16.70
N ALA A 49 10.96 -1.81 17.20
CA ALA A 49 11.56 -2.81 16.34
C ALA A 49 10.47 -3.66 15.65
N GLU A 50 9.46 -4.05 16.41
CA GLU A 50 8.30 -4.78 15.89
C GLU A 50 7.52 -3.95 14.86
N LEU A 51 7.30 -2.66 15.11
CA LEU A 51 6.64 -1.76 14.17
C LEU A 51 7.37 -1.69 12.82
N LEU A 52 8.70 -1.52 12.84
CA LEU A 52 9.50 -1.47 11.62
C LEU A 52 9.44 -2.80 10.85
N LEU A 53 9.45 -3.92 11.55
CA LEU A 53 9.28 -5.24 10.93
C LEU A 53 7.91 -5.38 10.26
N ILE A 54 6.84 -4.93 10.92
CA ILE A 54 5.48 -4.98 10.36
C ILE A 54 5.39 -4.09 9.12
N ILE A 55 5.93 -2.87 9.17
CA ILE A 55 6.01 -1.95 8.02
C ILE A 55 6.71 -2.64 6.85
N ASP A 56 7.92 -3.15 7.05
CA ASP A 56 8.69 -3.80 5.99
C ASP A 56 8.01 -5.05 5.42
N GLN A 57 7.22 -5.76 6.24
CA GLN A 57 6.43 -6.90 5.77
C GLN A 57 5.23 -6.47 4.91
N LEU A 58 4.55 -5.38 5.27
CA LEU A 58 3.44 -4.84 4.48
C LEU A 58 3.94 -4.19 3.18
N GLU A 59 5.05 -3.46 3.22
CA GLU A 59 5.66 -2.81 2.05
C GLU A 59 6.11 -3.80 0.98
N ARG A 60 6.56 -5.00 1.39
CA ARG A 60 7.01 -6.06 0.47
C ARG A 60 5.87 -6.69 -0.33
N VAL A 61 4.63 -6.45 0.05
CA VAL A 61 3.47 -6.97 -0.65
C VAL A 61 3.20 -6.06 -1.84
N VAL A 62 3.65 -6.50 -3.01
CA VAL A 62 3.30 -5.86 -4.28
C VAL A 62 1.96 -6.45 -4.74
N PRO A 63 0.89 -5.64 -4.80
CA PRO A 63 -0.38 -6.11 -5.35
C PRO A 63 -0.21 -6.41 -6.84
N ALA A 64 0.04 -7.67 -7.18
CA ALA A 64 0.13 -8.12 -8.57
C ALA A 64 -1.27 -8.54 -9.06
N GLY A 65 -1.79 -7.84 -10.06
CA GLY A 65 -3.00 -8.26 -10.76
C GLY A 65 -2.82 -9.64 -11.38
N ALA A 66 -3.93 -10.35 -11.63
CA ALA A 66 -3.85 -11.62 -12.35
C ALA A 66 -3.44 -11.35 -13.80
N GLU A 67 -2.42 -12.09 -14.27
CA GLU A 67 -2.07 -12.11 -15.69
C GLU A 67 -3.29 -12.52 -16.51
N PRO A 68 -3.51 -11.89 -17.68
CA PRO A 68 -4.65 -12.21 -18.49
C PRO A 68 -4.54 -13.67 -19.00
N PRO A 69 -5.67 -14.40 -19.13
CA PRO A 69 -5.65 -15.79 -19.53
C PRO A 69 -4.92 -16.02 -20.86
N SER A 70 -4.24 -17.16 -21.02
CA SER A 70 -3.42 -17.46 -22.20
C SER A 70 -4.17 -17.37 -23.54
N TRP A 71 -5.48 -17.63 -23.55
CA TRP A 71 -6.33 -17.54 -24.73
C TRP A 71 -6.55 -16.09 -25.21
N THR A 72 -6.29 -15.09 -24.35
CA THR A 72 -6.40 -13.66 -24.68
C THR A 72 -5.16 -13.10 -25.39
N ARG A 73 -4.06 -13.87 -25.49
CA ARG A 73 -2.82 -13.44 -26.16
C ARG A 73 -3.02 -12.84 -27.57
N PRO A 74 -3.92 -13.35 -28.44
CA PRO A 74 -4.14 -12.77 -29.77
C PRO A 74 -4.64 -11.32 -29.74
N TRP A 75 -5.26 -10.89 -28.63
CA TRP A 75 -5.73 -9.53 -28.43
C TRP A 75 -4.65 -8.60 -27.87
N GLY A 76 -3.50 -9.15 -27.48
CA GLY A 76 -2.27 -8.42 -27.17
C GLY A 76 -2.49 -7.23 -26.24
N GLN A 77 -2.07 -6.05 -26.71
CA GLN A 77 -2.14 -4.79 -25.97
C GLN A 77 -3.55 -4.31 -25.59
N TYR A 78 -4.60 -4.89 -26.20
CA TYR A 78 -5.99 -4.55 -25.89
C TYR A 78 -6.49 -5.28 -24.64
N VAL A 79 -5.69 -6.18 -24.05
CA VAL A 79 -6.03 -6.91 -22.83
C VAL A 79 -5.03 -6.53 -21.75
N THR A 80 -5.54 -5.89 -20.70
CA THR A 80 -4.77 -5.58 -19.51
C THR A 80 -4.90 -6.69 -18.48
N SER A 81 -3.92 -6.81 -17.59
CA SER A 81 -4.05 -7.63 -16.39
C SER A 81 -5.27 -7.22 -15.58
N GLN A 82 -5.88 -8.21 -14.91
CA GLN A 82 -7.04 -7.92 -14.07
C GLN A 82 -6.57 -7.18 -12.82
N PRO A 83 -7.13 -6.00 -12.50
CA PRO A 83 -6.74 -5.27 -11.30
C PRO A 83 -7.00 -6.13 -10.07
N LEU A 84 -6.07 -6.08 -9.11
CA LEU A 84 -6.19 -6.81 -7.86
C LEU A 84 -7.50 -6.42 -7.16
N ARG A 85 -8.38 -7.39 -6.90
CA ARG A 85 -9.59 -7.19 -6.09
C ARG A 85 -9.32 -7.59 -4.64
N ALA A 86 -8.36 -6.93 -4.01
CA ALA A 86 -8.17 -7.03 -2.57
C ALA A 86 -9.13 -6.05 -1.88
N SER A 87 -9.77 -6.48 -0.79
CA SER A 87 -10.57 -5.60 0.06
C SER A 87 -9.72 -4.61 0.84
N VAL A 88 -8.41 -4.82 0.87
CA VAL A 88 -7.44 -4.03 1.63
C VAL A 88 -6.20 -3.80 0.76
N ASP A 89 -5.75 -2.55 0.69
CA ASP A 89 -4.51 -2.18 0.01
C ASP A 89 -3.31 -2.31 0.99
N PRO A 90 -2.35 -3.22 0.73
CA PRO A 90 -1.16 -3.39 1.59
C PRO A 90 -0.31 -2.12 1.71
N GLN A 91 -0.26 -1.29 0.67
CA GLN A 91 0.51 -0.04 0.69
C GLN A 91 -0.16 0.99 1.60
N ALA A 92 -1.49 1.09 1.55
CA ALA A 92 -2.27 1.90 2.47
C ALA A 92 -2.09 1.46 3.94
N LEU A 93 -2.12 0.15 4.21
CA LEU A 93 -1.85 -0.39 5.55
C LEU A 93 -0.45 -0.02 6.04
N SER A 94 0.54 -0.15 5.16
CA SER A 94 1.93 0.17 5.49
C SER A 94 2.14 1.66 5.77
N ALA A 95 1.54 2.55 4.95
CA ALA A 95 1.60 3.99 5.15
C ALA A 95 0.98 4.37 6.51
N ALA A 96 -0.20 3.84 6.83
CA ALA A 96 -0.85 4.04 8.12
C ALA A 96 0.03 3.56 9.29
N CYS A 97 0.64 2.38 9.17
CA CYS A 97 1.51 1.84 10.20
C CYS A 97 2.78 2.69 10.39
N THR A 98 3.35 3.20 9.29
CA THR A 98 4.52 4.09 9.31
C THR A 98 4.21 5.41 10.02
N ILE A 99 3.05 6.01 9.75
CA ILE A 99 2.57 7.24 10.42
C ILE A 99 2.39 6.99 11.93
N ARG A 100 1.82 5.84 12.31
CA ARG A 100 1.67 5.48 13.73
C ARG A 100 3.03 5.32 14.40
N ALA A 101 3.98 4.63 13.77
CA ALA A 101 5.32 4.49 14.30
C ALA A 101 5.99 5.85 14.51
N ALA A 102 5.84 6.77 13.54
CA ALA A 102 6.33 8.14 13.65
C ALA A 102 5.69 8.88 14.84
N ALA A 103 4.37 8.75 15.04
CA ALA A 103 3.67 9.38 16.16
C ALA A 103 4.13 8.84 17.52
N LEU A 104 4.45 7.55 17.62
CA LEU A 104 5.03 6.98 18.84
C LEU A 104 6.45 7.48 19.12
N ARG A 105 7.25 7.69 18.07
CA ARG A 105 8.56 8.34 18.20
C ARG A 105 8.45 9.79 18.65
N ASP A 106 7.45 10.52 18.14
CA ASP A 106 7.16 11.89 18.58
C ASP A 106 6.79 11.93 20.07
N GLN A 107 5.87 11.06 20.50
CA GLN A 107 5.45 10.95 21.92
C GLN A 107 6.59 10.59 22.87
N THR A 108 7.64 9.94 22.38
CA THR A 108 8.83 9.57 23.15
C THR A 108 10.00 10.53 22.95
N GLU A 109 9.73 11.74 22.43
CA GLU A 109 10.69 12.82 22.15
C GLU A 109 11.82 12.46 21.17
N GLN A 110 11.66 11.36 20.42
CA GLN A 110 12.60 10.91 19.39
C GLN A 110 12.30 11.62 18.06
N LEU A 111 12.35 12.95 18.07
CA LEU A 111 11.89 13.81 16.97
C LEU A 111 12.64 13.57 15.66
N ALA A 112 13.91 13.17 15.72
CA ALA A 112 14.70 12.84 14.53
C ALA A 112 14.16 11.60 13.82
N GLU A 113 13.79 10.57 14.59
CA GLU A 113 13.23 9.33 14.06
C GLU A 113 11.79 9.53 13.57
N ALA A 114 10.97 10.28 14.32
CA ALA A 114 9.63 10.66 13.90
C ALA A 114 9.66 11.38 12.54
N ARG A 115 10.57 12.36 12.40
CA ARG A 115 10.78 13.10 11.15
C ARG A 115 11.22 12.21 10.00
N ALA A 116 12.12 11.25 10.24
CA ALA A 116 12.56 10.31 9.22
C ALA A 116 11.41 9.43 8.73
N LEU A 117 10.56 8.95 9.63
CA LEU A 117 9.40 8.11 9.28
C LEU A 117 8.33 8.89 8.51
N TYR A 118 8.01 10.13 8.89
CA TYR A 118 7.09 10.96 8.09
C TYR A 118 7.63 11.25 6.68
N ARG A 119 8.92 11.52 6.55
CA ARG A 119 9.56 11.71 5.23
C ARG A 119 9.53 10.43 4.38
N ARG A 120 9.76 9.25 4.99
CA ARG A 120 9.62 7.96 4.31
C ARG A 120 8.24 7.82 3.66
N VAL A 121 7.17 8.28 4.32
CA VAL A 121 5.81 8.25 3.74
C VAL A 121 5.72 9.14 2.51
N GLN A 122 6.22 10.38 2.59
CA GLN A 122 6.20 11.32 1.46
C GLN A 122 7.00 10.81 0.25
N GLU A 123 8.16 10.20 0.51
CA GLU A 123 9.06 9.71 -0.53
C GLU A 123 8.58 8.41 -1.17
N ARG A 124 7.94 7.52 -0.40
CA ARG A 124 7.53 6.20 -0.87
C ARG A 124 6.16 6.20 -1.55
N TYR A 125 5.18 6.91 -0.99
CA TYR A 125 3.78 6.80 -1.42
C TYR A 125 3.38 7.95 -2.36
N THR A 126 4.16 8.16 -3.42
CA THR A 126 3.98 9.29 -4.34
C THR A 126 2.78 9.16 -5.28
N HIS A 127 2.17 7.99 -5.38
CA HIS A 127 0.99 7.78 -6.22
C HIS A 127 -0.24 8.44 -5.59
N ARG A 128 -1.12 9.01 -6.44
CA ARG A 128 -2.32 9.74 -6.01
C ARG A 128 -3.25 8.93 -5.10
N ASP A 129 -3.25 7.61 -5.26
CA ASP A 129 -4.12 6.69 -4.50
C ASP A 129 -3.77 6.68 -3.00
N TRP A 130 -2.58 7.18 -2.62
CA TRP A 130 -2.12 7.30 -1.23
C TRP A 130 -1.97 8.75 -0.76
N ALA A 131 -2.50 9.73 -1.51
CA ALA A 131 -2.37 11.15 -1.20
C ALA A 131 -2.83 11.50 0.22
N TYR A 132 -3.90 10.85 0.71
CA TYR A 132 -4.38 10.99 2.08
C TYR A 132 -3.29 10.77 3.14
N TYR A 133 -2.46 9.73 2.98
CA TYR A 133 -1.39 9.43 3.93
C TYR A 133 -0.21 10.39 3.80
N VAL A 134 0.07 10.86 2.59
CA VAL A 134 1.11 11.87 2.34
C VAL A 134 0.74 13.20 3.00
N GLU A 135 -0.51 13.63 2.84
CA GLU A 135 -1.06 14.83 3.49
C GLU A 135 -1.02 14.71 5.02
N GLN A 136 -1.47 13.57 5.56
CA GLN A 136 -1.40 13.31 7.00
C GLN A 136 0.04 13.35 7.53
N ALA A 137 1.00 12.78 6.81
CA ALA A 137 2.42 12.83 7.18
C ALA A 137 2.99 14.25 7.07
N GLN A 138 2.54 15.04 6.08
CA GLN A 138 2.96 16.43 5.90
C GLN A 138 2.48 17.32 7.05
N GLU A 139 1.21 17.19 7.46
CA GLU A 139 0.65 17.91 8.60
C GLU A 139 1.39 17.57 9.90
N ALA A 140 1.61 16.29 10.17
CA ALA A 140 2.35 15.84 11.34
C ALA A 140 3.79 16.35 11.35
N LEU A 141 4.47 16.29 10.19
CA LEU A 141 5.83 16.80 10.03
C LEU A 141 5.92 18.32 10.27
N ALA A 142 4.92 19.09 9.84
CA ALA A 142 4.83 20.53 10.12
C ALA A 142 4.66 20.78 11.63
N GLY A 143 3.87 19.96 12.33
CA GLY A 143 3.74 19.98 13.79
C GLY A 143 5.09 19.81 14.51
N LEU A 144 5.92 18.85 14.06
CA LEU A 144 7.27 18.65 14.62
C LEU A 144 8.21 19.85 14.45
N GLN A 145 8.03 20.64 13.39
CA GLN A 145 8.87 21.82 13.12
C GLN A 145 8.49 23.00 14.02
N GLY A 146 7.20 23.14 14.36
CA GLY A 146 6.73 24.11 15.34
C GLY A 146 7.23 23.85 16.76
N SER A 147 7.61 22.61 17.07
CA SER A 147 8.20 22.18 18.36
C SER A 147 9.74 22.12 18.36
N GLY A 148 10.40 22.51 17.26
CA GLY A 148 11.86 22.65 17.26
C GLY A 148 12.31 23.72 18.26
N PRO A 149 13.53 23.64 18.82
CA PRO A 149 13.98 24.59 19.83
C PRO A 149 13.86 25.98 19.22
N ALA A 150 12.98 26.80 19.80
CA ALA A 150 13.03 28.23 19.60
C ALA A 150 14.48 28.62 19.87
N VAL A 151 15.22 28.92 18.80
CA VAL A 151 16.56 29.49 18.90
C VAL A 151 16.32 30.81 19.59
N VAL A 152 16.43 30.80 20.92
CA VAL A 152 16.49 32.00 21.75
C VAL A 152 17.77 32.68 21.27
N ALA A 153 17.60 33.59 20.31
CA ALA A 153 18.66 34.49 19.90
C ALA A 153 19.02 35.29 21.15
N PHE A 154 20.08 34.86 21.84
CA PHE A 154 20.66 35.58 22.96
C PHE A 154 21.22 36.88 22.38
N ARG A 155 20.39 37.93 22.37
CA ARG A 155 20.78 39.27 21.97
C ARG A 155 21.71 39.80 23.05
N GLY A 156 23.02 39.56 22.88
CA GLY A 156 24.05 40.18 23.70
C GLY A 156 23.83 41.68 23.71
N ARG A 157 23.48 42.24 24.88
CA ARG A 157 23.54 43.68 25.13
C ARG A 157 25.01 44.09 25.06
N GLY A 158 25.41 44.61 23.90
CA GLY A 158 26.61 45.44 23.81
C GLY A 158 26.35 46.75 24.55
N VAL A 159 26.88 46.85 25.76
CA VAL A 159 27.11 48.14 26.42
C VAL A 159 28.15 48.88 25.59
N VAL A 160 27.75 49.90 24.86
CA VAL A 160 28.67 50.90 24.31
C VAL A 160 28.70 52.06 25.30
N SER A 161 29.80 52.12 26.04
CA SER A 161 30.19 53.31 26.79
C SER A 161 30.93 54.25 25.84
N ARG A 162 30.43 55.47 25.68
CA ARG A 162 31.20 56.70 25.49
C ARG A 162 30.31 57.90 25.75
#